data_AF-A0A4R3QD78-F1
#
_entry.id   AF-A0A4R3QD78-F1
#
_cell.length_a   1.000
_cell.length_b   1.000
_cell.length_c   1.000
_cell.angle_alpha   90.00
_cell.angle_beta   90.00
_cell.angle_gamma   90.00
#
_symmetry.space_group_name_H-M   'P 1'
#
loop_
_entity.id
_entity.type
_entity.pdbx_description
1 polymer ?
#
loop_
_entity_poly.entity_id
_entity_poly.type
_entity_poly.pdbx_seq_one_letter_code
_entity_poly.pdbx_strand_id
1 'polypeptide(L)'
;MYDREQRFKMEDTMNAARIEYTEKGVMHMASRRCDIIRISMSSGVLAILTQFTLPKQFYLDIPDARITKVGCMLMRVNTNNTIEVRFLRLLTQKEMNKIFVYSTHPAHRDYVLDVRA
;
A
#
# COMPACT_ATOMS: atom_id res chain seq x y z
N MET A 1 -21.75 -18.41 -9.25
CA MET A 1 -20.72 -18.06 -10.25
C MET A 1 -19.61 -17.37 -9.48
N TYR A 2 -18.48 -18.04 -9.22
CA TYR A 2 -17.39 -17.43 -8.46
C TYR A 2 -16.55 -16.61 -9.45
N ASP A 3 -16.64 -15.29 -9.37
CA ASP A 3 -15.60 -14.42 -9.91
C ASP A 3 -14.28 -14.85 -9.27
N ARG A 4 -13.44 -15.53 -10.05
CA ARG A 4 -12.06 -15.77 -9.66
C ARG A 4 -11.40 -14.41 -9.71
N GLU A 5 -11.29 -13.74 -8.56
CA GLU A 5 -10.55 -12.49 -8.45
C GLU A 5 -9.22 -12.62 -9.19
N GLN A 6 -8.98 -11.73 -10.14
CA GLN A 6 -7.77 -11.73 -10.94
C GLN A 6 -6.57 -11.65 -10.00
N ARG A 7 -5.77 -12.71 -9.96
CA ARG A 7 -4.59 -12.78 -9.10
C ARG A 7 -3.48 -11.99 -9.76
N PHE A 8 -3.25 -10.78 -9.27
CA PHE A 8 -2.09 -9.99 -9.66
C PHE A 8 -0.85 -10.54 -8.94
N LYS A 9 0.28 -10.58 -9.64
CA LYS A 9 1.54 -11.01 -9.07
C LYS A 9 1.94 -10.02 -7.97
N MET A 10 2.28 -10.54 -6.79
CA MET A 10 2.86 -9.75 -5.72
C MET A 10 4.36 -9.59 -5.97
N GLU A 11 4.82 -8.36 -5.98
CA GLU A 11 6.22 -7.98 -6.20
C GLU A 11 6.79 -7.36 -4.92
N ASP A 12 8.03 -7.70 -4.60
CA ASP A 12 8.70 -7.19 -3.43
C ASP A 12 9.07 -5.74 -3.66
N THR A 13 8.84 -4.88 -2.67
CA THR A 13 9.16 -3.46 -2.75
C THR A 13 9.62 -2.95 -1.40
N MET A 14 10.08 -1.71 -1.36
CA MET A 14 10.46 -1.02 -0.14
C MET A 14 10.14 0.45 -0.33
N ASN A 15 8.90 0.82 0.01
CA ASN A 15 8.42 2.20 -0.07
C ASN A 15 7.89 2.63 1.29
N ALA A 16 8.25 3.84 1.72
CA ALA A 16 7.62 4.45 2.87
C ALA A 16 6.16 4.82 2.52
N ALA A 17 5.26 4.55 3.46
CA ALA A 17 3.84 4.84 3.32
C ALA A 17 3.23 5.30 4.64
N ARG A 18 1.97 5.72 4.58
CA ARG A 18 1.19 6.14 5.74
C ARG A 18 -0.20 5.53 5.71
N ILE A 19 -0.62 5.01 6.86
CA ILE A 19 -1.98 4.56 7.13
C ILE A 19 -2.73 5.75 7.73
N GLU A 20 -3.74 6.24 7.01
CA GLU A 20 -4.59 7.35 7.41
C GLU A 20 -5.99 6.86 7.73
N TYR A 21 -6.48 7.19 8.92
CA TYR A 21 -7.79 6.76 9.38
C TYR A 21 -8.37 7.75 10.39
N THR A 22 -9.68 7.68 10.58
CA THR A 22 -10.38 8.49 11.58
C THR A 22 -10.43 7.76 12.91
N GLU A 23 -10.05 8.45 13.97
CA GLU A 23 -10.25 8.00 15.34
C GLU A 23 -11.51 8.67 15.93
N LYS A 24 -12.24 7.93 16.77
CA LYS A 24 -13.35 8.43 17.60
C LYS A 24 -14.43 9.19 16.80
N GLY A 25 -14.93 8.61 15.71
CA GLY A 25 -16.11 9.14 15.02
C GLY A 25 -15.88 10.42 14.23
N VAL A 26 -14.80 10.48 13.44
CA VAL A 26 -14.50 11.53 12.44
C VAL A 26 -13.83 12.80 12.99
N MET A 27 -13.69 12.96 14.31
CA MET A 27 -13.11 14.21 14.87
C MET A 27 -11.58 14.30 14.79
N HIS A 28 -10.87 13.16 14.68
CA HIS A 28 -9.41 13.15 14.62
C HIS A 28 -8.92 12.28 13.48
N MET A 29 -8.15 12.87 12.55
CA MET A 29 -7.43 12.13 11.54
C MET A 29 -6.08 11.69 12.13
N ALA A 30 -5.88 10.38 12.27
CA ALA A 30 -4.61 9.80 12.64
C ALA A 30 -3.86 9.40 11.37
N SER A 31 -2.54 9.60 11.38
CA SER A 31 -1.62 9.15 10.33
C SER A 31 -0.47 8.38 11.00
N ARG A 32 -0.25 7.13 10.57
CA ARG A 32 0.79 6.24 11.11
C ARG A 32 1.71 5.80 9.98
N ARG A 33 3.02 5.88 10.21
CA ARG A 33 4.03 5.44 9.22
C ARG A 33 4.06 3.91 9.15
N CYS A 34 4.20 3.40 7.94
CA CYS A 34 4.44 1.99 7.64
C CYS A 34 5.33 1.89 6.40
N ASP A 35 5.83 0.69 6.12
CA ASP A 35 6.56 0.40 4.90
C ASP A 35 5.79 -0.61 4.06
N ILE A 36 5.70 -0.37 2.75
CA ILE A 36 5.20 -1.35 1.80
C ILE A 36 6.34 -2.30 1.49
N ILE A 37 6.20 -3.57 1.86
CA ILE A 37 7.23 -4.59 1.63
C ILE A 37 6.92 -5.46 0.43
N ARG A 38 5.63 -5.60 0.07
CA ARG A 38 5.20 -6.27 -1.16
C ARG A 38 3.93 -5.61 -1.68
N ILE A 39 3.76 -5.54 -2.99
CA ILE A 39 2.61 -4.90 -3.62
C ILE A 39 2.22 -5.56 -4.93
N SER A 40 0.93 -5.50 -5.25
CA SER A 40 0.34 -5.84 -6.55
C SER A 40 -0.70 -4.78 -6.91
N MET A 41 -1.35 -4.91 -8.08
CA MET A 41 -2.39 -3.96 -8.47
C MET A 41 -3.61 -3.96 -7.53
N SER A 42 -3.90 -5.06 -6.83
CA SER A 42 -5.11 -5.20 -6.00
C SER A 42 -4.86 -5.31 -4.50
N SER A 43 -3.62 -5.53 -4.08
CA SER A 43 -3.30 -5.80 -2.67
C SER A 43 -1.86 -5.46 -2.32
N GLY A 44 -1.59 -5.34 -1.03
CA GLY A 44 -0.26 -5.05 -0.50
C GLY A 44 0.00 -5.76 0.81
N VAL A 45 1.28 -5.92 1.15
CA VAL A 45 1.75 -6.30 2.48
C VAL A 45 2.49 -5.11 3.07
N LEU A 46 2.04 -4.65 4.23
CA LEU A 46 2.60 -3.51 4.93
C LEU A 46 3.30 -3.98 6.20
N ALA A 47 4.53 -3.54 6.41
CA ALA A 47 5.23 -3.66 7.68
C ALA A 47 4.89 -2.46 8.57
N ILE A 48 4.47 -2.74 9.80
CA ILE A 48 4.08 -1.74 10.78
C ILE A 48 5.20 -1.56 11.80
N LEU A 49 5.59 -0.30 12.00
CA LEU A 49 6.71 0.07 12.87
C LEU A 49 6.31 0.10 14.35
N THR A 50 5.06 0.47 14.66
CA THR A 50 4.57 0.60 16.04
C THR A 50 3.22 -0.09 16.21
N GLN A 51 2.96 -0.63 17.40
CA GLN A 51 1.67 -1.27 17.68
C GLN A 51 0.59 -0.21 17.94
N PHE A 52 -0.53 -0.29 17.23
CA PHE A 52 -1.72 0.52 17.44
C PHE A 52 -2.96 -0.25 17.02
N THR A 53 -4.14 0.24 17.41
CA THR A 53 -5.42 -0.35 16.99
C THR A 53 -5.65 -0.08 15.51
N LEU A 54 -5.35 -1.07 14.69
CA LEU A 54 -5.56 -1.00 13.25
C LEU A 54 -7.06 -0.98 12.91
N PRO A 55 -7.52 0.01 12.13
CA PRO A 55 -8.89 0.01 11.65
C PRO A 55 -9.09 -1.06 10.57
N LYS A 56 -10.33 -1.54 10.41
CA LYS A 56 -10.69 -2.47 9.32
C LYS A 56 -10.58 -1.82 7.94
N GLN A 57 -10.77 -0.51 7.86
CA GLN A 57 -10.71 0.28 6.64
C GLN A 57 -9.90 1.55 6.88
N PHE A 58 -9.05 1.90 5.93
CA PHE A 58 -8.21 3.09 6.01
C PHE A 58 -7.76 3.52 4.62
N TYR A 59 -7.15 4.69 4.53
CA TYR A 59 -6.46 5.14 3.35
C TYR A 59 -4.96 4.86 3.47
N LEU A 60 -4.37 4.37 2.39
CA LEU A 60 -2.93 4.24 2.23
C LEU A 60 -2.42 5.42 1.39
N ASP A 61 -1.46 6.12 1.93
CA ASP A 61 -0.75 7.22 1.27
C ASP A 61 0.70 6.80 0.99
N ILE A 62 1.17 7.03 -0.23
CA ILE A 62 2.53 6.71 -0.69
C ILE A 62 3.17 8.03 -1.16
N PRO A 63 3.79 8.79 -0.24
CA PRO A 63 4.22 10.17 -0.50
C PRO A 63 5.18 10.31 -1.68
N ASP A 64 6.20 9.45 -1.75
CA ASP A 64 7.28 9.56 -2.74
C ASP A 64 6.76 9.34 -4.17
N ALA A 65 5.85 8.38 -4.33
CA ALA A 65 5.17 8.09 -5.59
C ALA A 65 4.03 9.08 -5.93
N ARG A 66 3.71 10.00 -5.01
CA ARG A 66 2.55 10.93 -5.08
C ARG A 66 1.23 10.20 -5.32
N ILE A 67 1.06 9.03 -4.72
CA ILE A 67 -0.17 8.25 -4.77
C ILE A 67 -0.85 8.42 -3.42
N THR A 68 -1.93 9.18 -3.41
CA THR A 68 -2.63 9.53 -2.18
C THR A 68 -3.98 8.81 -2.10
N LYS A 69 -4.43 8.57 -0.87
CA LYS A 69 -5.79 8.09 -0.56
C LYS A 69 -6.20 6.80 -1.27
N VAL A 70 -5.33 5.81 -1.30
CA VAL A 70 -5.70 4.45 -1.77
C VAL A 70 -6.55 3.79 -0.68
N GLY A 71 -7.85 3.66 -0.90
CA GLY A 71 -8.73 2.97 0.06
C GLY A 71 -8.31 1.51 0.24
N CYS A 72 -8.17 1.07 1.48
CA CYS A 72 -7.67 -0.26 1.86
C CYS A 72 -8.61 -0.94 2.85
N MET A 73 -8.79 -2.26 2.66
CA MET A 73 -9.41 -3.18 3.60
C MET A 73 -8.33 -4.02 4.27
N LEU A 74 -8.35 -4.10 5.60
CA LEU A 74 -7.50 -5.02 6.34
C LEU A 74 -7.99 -6.47 6.13
N MET A 75 -7.13 -7.32 5.57
CA MET A 75 -7.45 -8.73 5.32
C MET A 75 -6.91 -9.63 6.43
N ARG A 76 -5.67 -9.39 6.85
CA ARG A 76 -4.98 -10.22 7.84
C ARG A 76 -3.95 -9.41 8.61
N VAL A 77 -3.82 -9.70 9.89
CA VAL A 77 -2.70 -9.24 10.74
C VAL A 77 -1.82 -10.45 11.04
N ASN A 78 -0.55 -10.35 10.69
CA ASN A 78 0.44 -11.39 10.92
C ASN A 78 1.21 -11.15 12.22
N THR A 79 1.80 -12.20 12.76
CA THR A 79 2.56 -12.16 14.02
C THR A 79 3.90 -11.43 13.93
N ASN A 80 4.37 -11.14 12.71
CA ASN A 80 5.64 -10.46 12.42
C ASN A 80 5.48 -8.94 12.18
N ASN A 81 4.48 -8.31 12.80
CA ASN A 81 4.14 -6.90 12.59
C ASN A 81 3.84 -6.53 11.13
N THR A 82 3.45 -7.49 10.30
CA THR A 82 2.97 -7.22 8.93
C THR A 82 1.46 -7.36 8.85
N ILE A 83 0.86 -6.64 7.90
CA ILE A 83 -0.55 -6.75 7.58
C ILE A 83 -0.74 -6.96 6.09
N GLU A 84 -1.74 -7.75 5.74
CA GLU A 84 -2.19 -7.90 4.36
C GLU A 84 -3.40 -7.00 4.16
N VAL A 85 -3.36 -6.21 3.09
CA VAL A 85 -4.39 -5.25 2.73
C VAL A 85 -4.87 -5.50 1.32
N ARG A 86 -6.17 -5.30 1.11
CA ARG A 86 -6.79 -5.29 -0.22
C ARG A 86 -7.14 -3.85 -0.58
N PHE A 87 -6.80 -3.43 -1.79
CA PHE A 87 -7.18 -2.12 -2.31
C PHE A 87 -8.64 -2.13 -2.76
N LEU A 88 -9.37 -1.07 -2.43
CA LEU A 88 -10.77 -0.86 -2.84
C LEU A 88 -10.90 -0.52 -4.32
N ARG A 89 -9.79 -0.13 -4.96
CA ARG A 89 -9.66 0.00 -6.42
C ARG A 89 -8.37 -0.67 -6.87
N LEU A 90 -8.30 -1.06 -8.14
CA LEU A 90 -7.04 -1.46 -8.73
C LEU A 90 -6.12 -0.23 -8.89
N LEU A 91 -4.84 -0.42 -8.58
CA LEU A 91 -3.79 0.49 -8.99
C LEU A 91 -3.55 0.33 -10.49
N THR A 92 -3.36 1.46 -11.16
CA THR A 92 -3.03 1.46 -12.60
C THR A 92 -1.57 1.05 -12.81
N GLN A 93 -1.22 0.62 -14.02
CA GLN A 93 0.18 0.32 -14.35
C GLN A 93 1.09 1.54 -14.15
N LYS A 94 0.58 2.75 -14.43
CA LYS A 94 1.33 4.01 -14.23
C LYS A 94 1.62 4.25 -12.75
N GLU A 95 0.68 3.92 -11.86
CA GLU A 95 0.88 3.99 -10.41
C GLU A 95 1.87 2.92 -9.93
N MET A 96 1.73 1.68 -10.38
CA MET A 96 2.68 0.60 -10.05
C MET A 96 4.11 0.97 -10.46
N ASN A 97 4.31 1.48 -11.68
CA ASN A 97 5.61 1.93 -12.16
C ASN A 97 6.19 3.04 -11.28
N LYS A 98 5.38 4.03 -10.86
CA LYS A 98 5.84 5.08 -9.93
C LYS A 98 6.31 4.50 -8.60
N ILE A 99 5.55 3.56 -8.03
CA ILE A 99 5.91 2.90 -6.77
C ILE A 99 7.28 2.22 -6.90
N PHE A 100 7.51 1.51 -8.00
CA PHE A 100 8.79 0.84 -8.25
C PHE A 100 9.94 1.83 -8.47
N VAL A 101 9.76 2.89 -9.26
CA VAL A 101 10.80 3.94 -9.46
C VAL A 101 11.23 4.57 -8.13
N TYR A 102 10.28 4.83 -7.23
CA TYR A 102 10.56 5.45 -5.93
C TYR A 102 10.83 4.43 -4.82
N SER A 103 11.01 3.15 -5.16
CA SER A 103 11.35 2.12 -4.18
C SER A 103 12.85 2.10 -3.91
N THR A 104 13.23 1.86 -2.65
CA THR A 104 14.62 1.62 -2.27
C THR A 104 15.05 0.15 -2.44
N HIS A 105 14.16 -0.71 -2.96
CA HIS A 105 14.44 -2.13 -3.13
C HIS A 105 15.47 -2.36 -4.27
N PRO A 106 16.50 -3.21 -4.09
CA PRO A 106 17.56 -3.41 -5.09
C PRO A 106 17.06 -3.86 -6.47
N ALA A 107 15.95 -4.60 -6.53
CA ALA A 107 15.36 -5.06 -7.79
C ALA A 107 14.76 -3.92 -8.63
N HIS A 108 14.57 -2.72 -8.06
CA HIS A 108 13.90 -1.60 -8.71
C HIS A 108 14.85 -0.48 -9.17
N ARG A 109 16.17 -0.67 -9.04
CA ARG A 109 17.17 0.36 -9.37
C ARG A 109 17.12 0.84 -10.82
N ASP A 110 16.74 -0.05 -11.73
CA ASP A 110 16.69 0.25 -13.17
C ASP A 110 15.33 0.79 -13.63
N TYR A 111 14.35 0.94 -12.73
CA TYR A 111 13.06 1.53 -13.07
C TYR A 111 13.22 3.04 -13.28
N VAL A 112 12.76 3.50 -14.44
CA VAL A 112 12.77 4.92 -14.82
C VAL A 112 11.34 5.42 -15.02
N LEU A 113 11.12 6.68 -14.66
CA LEU A 113 9.87 7.37 -14.99
C LEU A 113 9.82 7.62 -16.50
N ASP A 114 8.80 7.08 -17.16
CA ASP A 114 8.48 7.52 -18.52
C ASP A 114 7.79 8.88 -18.45
N VAL A 115 8.55 9.94 -18.72
CA VAL A 115 8.09 11.34 -18.67
C VAL A 115 7.31 11.72 -19.94
N ARG A 116 7.23 10.82 -20.94
CA ARG A 116 6.70 11.15 -22.28
C ARG A 116 5.28 10.62 -22.55
N ALA A 117 4.60 10.03 -21.55
CA ALA A 117 3.27 9.42 -21.70
C ALA A 117 2.16 10.07 -20.85
#